data_AF-A0A3B9SQD4-F1
#
_entry.id   AF-A0A3B9SQD4-F1
#
_cell.length_a   1.000
_cell.length_b   1.000
_cell.length_c   1.000
_cell.angle_alpha   90.00
_cell.angle_beta   90.00
_cell.angle_gamma   90.00
#
_symmetry.space_group_name_H-M   'P 1'
#
loop_
_entity.id
_entity.type
_entity.pdbx_description
1 polymer ?
#
loop_
_entity_poly.entity_id
_entity_poly.type
_entity_poly.pdbx_seq_one_letter_code
_entity_poly.pdbx_strand_id
1 'polypeptide(L)'
;MAETIRTRLPAPLAQSALADRATAWIAGTEGTYRQAVTATAQDTRQIEQTAQTHQAAFNRAHLRHVVAATEFRRVEADLRAQALANGVPANQVEQWVRLQPAYREPQARAAETLQARDQHLADLQKAELARLDKLTAYESMLRDYTQYAPERAAAWAHTDRARPGGGLRKRIGYRH
;
A
#
# COMPACT_ATOMS: atom_id res chain seq x y z
N MET A 1 -59.68 28.68 22.04
CA MET A 1 -59.82 27.41 21.29
C MET A 1 -58.44 26.86 20.93
N ALA A 2 -57.65 26.45 21.94
CA ALA A 2 -56.26 26.01 21.79
C ALA A 2 -56.10 24.57 22.32
N GLU A 3 -57.07 23.70 22.04
CA GLU A 3 -57.25 22.45 22.75
C GLU A 3 -57.83 21.38 21.82
N THR A 4 -57.04 20.89 20.85
CA THR A 4 -57.41 19.64 20.14
C THR A 4 -56.30 18.93 19.37
N ILE A 5 -55.03 19.36 19.44
CA ILE A 5 -53.94 18.68 18.70
C ILE A 5 -52.96 17.94 19.64
N ARG A 6 -53.05 18.12 20.96
CA ARG A 6 -52.21 17.39 21.93
C ARG A 6 -52.70 15.97 22.27
N THR A 7 -53.92 15.60 21.90
CA THR A 7 -54.56 14.33 22.29
C THR A 7 -54.47 13.21 21.23
N ARG A 8 -53.74 13.41 20.13
CA ARG A 8 -53.54 12.38 19.08
C ARG A 8 -52.07 12.05 18.77
N LEU A 9 -51.14 12.40 19.65
CA LEU A 9 -49.80 11.85 19.58
C LEU A 9 -49.73 10.68 20.58
N PRO A 10 -49.43 9.45 20.14
CA PRO A 10 -49.18 8.37 21.09
C PRO A 10 -48.08 8.81 22.06
N ALA A 11 -48.27 8.46 23.34
CA ALA A 11 -47.36 8.67 24.47
C ALA A 11 -45.90 8.31 24.12
N PRO A 12 -44.87 8.77 24.87
CA PRO A 12 -43.50 9.10 24.43
C PRO A 12 -42.67 7.95 23.82
N LEU A 13 -43.17 7.35 22.74
CA LEU A 13 -42.54 6.31 21.94
C LEU A 13 -41.70 6.90 20.80
N ALA A 14 -41.62 8.22 20.72
CA ALA A 14 -40.90 8.89 19.65
C ALA A 14 -39.45 9.23 20.01
N GLN A 15 -39.11 9.52 21.28
CA GLN A 15 -37.76 9.96 21.65
C GLN A 15 -36.84 8.84 22.12
N SER A 16 -37.31 7.92 22.97
CA SER A 16 -36.51 6.76 23.41
C SER A 16 -36.21 5.83 22.24
N ALA A 17 -37.21 5.48 21.43
CA ALA A 17 -37.01 4.65 20.24
C ALA A 17 -36.12 5.32 19.17
N LEU A 18 -36.11 6.66 19.07
CA LEU A 18 -35.16 7.38 18.21
C LEU A 18 -33.75 7.40 18.80
N ALA A 19 -33.61 7.58 20.12
CA ALA A 19 -32.32 7.52 20.81
C ALA A 19 -31.71 6.11 20.74
N ASP A 20 -32.51 5.06 20.94
CA ASP A 20 -32.09 3.66 20.83
C ASP A 20 -31.70 3.31 19.39
N ARG A 21 -32.47 3.76 18.39
CA ARG A 21 -32.12 3.59 16.97
C ARG A 21 -30.86 4.36 16.59
N ALA A 22 -30.70 5.59 17.08
CA ALA A 22 -29.50 6.39 16.86
C ALA A 22 -28.28 5.72 17.51
N THR A 23 -28.42 5.21 18.73
CA THR A 23 -27.37 4.47 19.45
C THR A 23 -27.00 3.17 18.74
N ALA A 24 -27.99 2.41 18.26
CA ALA A 24 -27.75 1.18 17.49
C ALA A 24 -27.09 1.47 16.12
N TRP A 25 -27.51 2.53 15.42
CA TRP A 25 -26.90 2.94 14.15
C TRP A 25 -25.46 3.43 14.32
N ILE A 26 -25.20 4.15 15.42
CA ILE A 26 -23.87 4.58 15.85
C ILE A 26 -22.97 3.39 16.20
N ALA A 27 -23.46 2.47 17.03
CA ALA A 27 -22.71 1.28 17.41
C ALA A 27 -22.41 0.39 16.18
N GLY A 28 -23.37 0.30 15.25
CA GLY A 28 -23.20 -0.37 13.97
C GLY A 28 -22.11 0.28 13.12
N THR A 29 -22.14 1.61 12.95
CA THR A 29 -21.12 2.34 12.18
C THR A 29 -19.74 2.30 12.85
N GLU A 30 -19.64 2.44 14.17
CA GLU A 30 -18.37 2.25 14.90
C GLU A 30 -17.83 0.83 14.77
N GLY A 31 -18.70 -0.17 14.82
CA GLY A 31 -18.34 -1.56 14.56
C GLY A 31 -17.74 -1.73 13.17
N THR A 32 -18.38 -1.16 12.15
CA THR A 32 -17.88 -1.20 10.76
C THR A 32 -16.53 -0.50 10.61
N TYR A 33 -16.35 0.70 11.19
CA TYR A 33 -15.07 1.41 11.14
C TYR A 33 -13.95 0.66 11.87
N ARG A 34 -14.23 0.10 13.06
CA ARG A 34 -13.24 -0.71 13.80
C ARG A 34 -12.83 -1.96 13.05
N GLN A 35 -13.80 -2.65 12.43
CA GLN A 35 -13.53 -3.80 11.58
C GLN A 35 -12.66 -3.41 10.38
N ALA A 36 -13.00 -2.31 9.71
CA ALA A 36 -12.25 -1.84 8.55
C ALA A 36 -10.82 -1.42 8.92
N VAL A 37 -10.63 -0.68 10.01
CA VAL A 37 -9.30 -0.32 10.54
C VAL A 37 -8.48 -1.56 10.90
N THR A 38 -9.11 -2.56 11.53
CA THR A 38 -8.43 -3.82 11.89
C THR A 38 -8.01 -4.61 10.66
N ALA A 39 -8.88 -4.70 9.64
CA ALA A 39 -8.58 -5.34 8.38
C ALA A 39 -7.45 -4.63 7.63
N THR A 40 -7.50 -3.30 7.52
CA THR A 40 -6.43 -2.51 6.88
C THR A 40 -5.09 -2.63 7.62
N ALA A 41 -5.12 -2.70 8.95
CA ALA A 41 -3.91 -2.93 9.74
C ALA A 41 -3.32 -4.34 9.50
N GLN A 42 -4.15 -5.36 9.34
CA GLN A 42 -3.71 -6.71 8.97
C GLN A 42 -3.11 -6.73 7.55
N ASP A 43 -3.80 -6.15 6.58
CA ASP A 43 -3.31 -6.00 5.19
C ASP A 43 -1.95 -5.30 5.15
N THR A 44 -1.80 -4.21 5.91
CA THR A 44 -0.55 -3.42 5.93
C THR A 44 0.61 -4.26 6.47
N ARG A 45 0.39 -5.03 7.55
CA ARG A 45 1.42 -5.95 8.09
C ARG A 45 1.79 -7.03 7.09
N GLN A 46 0.81 -7.60 6.37
CA GLN A 46 1.07 -8.63 5.36
C GLN A 46 1.90 -8.06 4.20
N ILE A 47 1.62 -6.82 3.78
CA ILE A 47 2.41 -6.13 2.75
C ILE A 47 3.82 -5.83 3.23
N GLU A 48 4.00 -5.38 4.48
CA GLU A 48 5.32 -5.16 5.06
C GLU A 48 6.15 -6.45 5.13
N GLN A 49 5.55 -7.57 5.53
CA GLN A 49 6.21 -8.88 5.51
C GLN A 49 6.60 -9.31 4.08
N THR A 50 5.74 -9.02 3.11
CA THR A 50 6.00 -9.31 1.69
C THR A 50 7.16 -8.46 1.18
N ALA A 51 7.18 -7.15 1.47
CA ALA A 51 8.26 -6.25 1.12
C ALA A 51 9.59 -6.66 1.77
N GLN A 52 9.59 -7.02 3.05
CA GLN A 52 10.78 -7.54 3.74
C GLN A 52 11.32 -8.82 3.09
N THR A 53 10.43 -9.72 2.67
CA THR A 53 10.80 -10.96 1.98
C THR A 53 11.44 -10.67 0.63
N HIS A 54 10.85 -9.77 -0.17
CA HIS A 54 11.42 -9.35 -1.45
C HIS A 54 12.74 -8.59 -1.28
N GLN A 55 12.88 -7.76 -0.25
CA GLN A 55 14.12 -7.07 0.07
C GLN A 55 15.24 -8.06 0.40
N ALA A 56 14.95 -9.08 1.21
CA ALA A 56 15.91 -10.13 1.53
C ALA A 56 16.33 -10.93 0.27
N ALA A 57 15.36 -11.27 -0.60
CA ALA A 57 15.61 -11.94 -1.87
C ALA A 57 16.48 -11.08 -2.81
N PHE A 58 16.17 -9.80 -2.93
CA PHE A 58 16.96 -8.83 -3.68
C PHE A 58 18.39 -8.74 -3.15
N ASN A 59 18.58 -8.57 -1.84
CA ASN A 59 19.91 -8.48 -1.23
C ASN A 59 20.75 -9.73 -1.54
N ARG A 60 20.14 -10.92 -1.44
CA ARG A 60 20.81 -12.18 -1.77
C ARG A 60 21.18 -12.28 -3.25
N ALA A 61 20.28 -11.88 -4.15
CA ALA A 61 20.54 -11.88 -5.59
C ALA A 61 21.60 -10.84 -5.98
N HIS A 62 21.57 -9.66 -5.36
CA HIS A 62 22.56 -8.62 -5.53
C HIS A 62 23.96 -9.10 -5.16
N LEU A 63 24.11 -9.74 -3.99
CA LEU A 63 25.40 -10.31 -3.57
C LEU A 63 25.90 -11.38 -4.55
N ARG A 64 25.02 -12.28 -5.01
CA ARG A 64 25.37 -13.28 -6.05
C ARG A 64 25.86 -12.63 -7.34
N HIS A 65 25.19 -11.57 -7.77
CA HIS A 65 25.61 -10.82 -8.95
C HIS A 65 26.95 -10.11 -8.74
N VAL A 66 27.18 -9.48 -7.59
CA VAL A 66 28.47 -8.83 -7.28
C VAL A 66 29.62 -9.83 -7.32
N VAL A 67 29.41 -11.03 -6.78
CA VAL A 67 30.40 -12.13 -6.84
C VAL A 67 30.64 -12.54 -8.30
N ALA A 68 29.59 -12.88 -9.05
CA ALA A 68 29.70 -13.33 -10.44
C ALA A 68 30.33 -12.26 -11.35
N ALA A 69 29.96 -10.99 -11.19
CA ALA A 69 30.54 -9.87 -11.93
C ALA A 69 32.00 -9.61 -11.57
N THR A 70 32.41 -9.91 -10.34
CA THR A 70 33.81 -9.79 -9.92
C THR A 70 34.65 -10.94 -10.48
N GLU A 71 34.14 -12.16 -10.45
CA GLU A 71 34.77 -13.32 -11.12
C GLU A 71 34.92 -13.06 -12.61
N PHE A 72 33.84 -12.61 -13.28
CA PHE A 72 33.87 -12.30 -14.70
C PHE A 72 34.92 -11.24 -15.05
N ARG A 73 35.00 -10.13 -14.28
CA ARG A 73 36.03 -9.09 -14.49
C ARG A 73 37.46 -9.60 -14.32
N ARG A 74 37.69 -10.56 -13.41
CA ARG A 74 39.01 -11.20 -13.25
C ARG A 74 39.35 -12.04 -14.47
N VAL A 75 38.43 -12.88 -14.93
CA VAL A 75 38.62 -13.68 -16.15
C VAL A 75 38.87 -12.79 -17.36
N GLU A 76 38.11 -11.70 -17.53
CA GLU A 76 38.37 -10.74 -18.59
C GLU A 76 39.78 -10.13 -18.50
N ALA A 77 40.22 -9.73 -17.31
CA ALA A 77 41.55 -9.16 -17.12
C ALA A 77 42.66 -10.16 -17.46
N ASP A 78 42.51 -11.42 -17.02
CA ASP A 78 43.46 -12.49 -17.32
C ASP A 78 43.52 -12.79 -18.82
N LEU A 79 42.37 -12.85 -19.49
CA LEU A 79 42.29 -13.06 -20.93
C LEU A 79 42.88 -11.87 -21.71
N ARG A 80 42.64 -10.63 -21.27
CA ARG A 80 43.27 -9.43 -21.87
C ARG A 80 44.80 -9.48 -21.71
N ALA A 81 45.30 -9.86 -20.55
CA ALA A 81 46.74 -10.04 -20.32
C ALA A 81 47.33 -11.13 -21.21
N GLN A 82 46.65 -12.27 -21.37
CA GLN A 82 47.06 -13.34 -22.28
C GLN A 82 47.07 -12.89 -23.75
N ALA A 83 46.05 -12.15 -24.18
CA ALA A 83 45.98 -11.61 -25.54
C ALA A 83 47.21 -10.73 -25.84
N LEU A 84 47.53 -9.80 -24.93
CA LEU A 84 48.70 -8.92 -25.07
C LEU A 84 50.01 -9.70 -25.04
N ALA A 85 50.15 -10.71 -24.17
CA ALA A 85 51.33 -11.58 -24.11
C ALA A 85 51.53 -12.39 -25.40
N ASN A 86 50.44 -12.75 -26.08
CA ASN A 86 50.45 -13.43 -27.37
C ASN A 86 50.60 -12.47 -28.57
N GLY A 87 50.85 -11.18 -28.34
CA GLY A 87 51.05 -10.19 -29.39
C GLY A 87 49.78 -9.77 -30.13
N VAL A 88 48.59 -10.04 -29.56
CA VAL A 88 47.33 -9.58 -30.15
C VAL A 88 47.31 -8.05 -30.16
N PRO A 89 47.07 -7.40 -31.31
CA PRO A 89 46.95 -5.95 -31.40
C PRO A 89 45.87 -5.41 -30.45
N ALA A 90 46.13 -4.27 -29.80
CA ALA A 90 45.21 -3.70 -28.80
C ALA A 90 43.78 -3.48 -29.33
N ASN A 91 43.63 -3.16 -30.62
CA ASN A 91 42.32 -3.00 -31.28
C ASN A 91 41.57 -4.32 -31.54
N GLN A 92 42.22 -5.48 -31.35
CA GLN A 92 41.63 -6.81 -31.54
C GLN A 92 41.46 -7.59 -30.22
N VAL A 93 42.02 -7.09 -29.10
CA VAL A 93 41.98 -7.77 -27.80
C VAL A 93 40.56 -8.10 -27.37
N GLU A 94 39.61 -7.17 -27.46
CA GLU A 94 38.22 -7.40 -27.05
C GLU A 94 37.55 -8.52 -27.87
N GLN A 95 37.81 -8.58 -29.18
CA GLN A 95 37.29 -9.64 -30.04
C GLN A 95 37.92 -10.98 -29.67
N TRP A 96 39.23 -11.00 -29.43
CA TRP A 96 39.96 -12.20 -29.03
C TRP A 96 39.45 -12.76 -27.68
N VAL A 97 39.23 -11.90 -26.68
CA VAL A 97 38.71 -12.27 -25.35
C VAL A 97 37.35 -12.96 -25.47
N ARG A 98 36.43 -12.38 -26.26
CA ARG A 98 35.07 -12.93 -26.46
C ARG A 98 35.05 -14.28 -27.16
N LEU A 99 36.09 -14.61 -27.94
CA LEU A 99 36.22 -15.90 -28.61
C LEU A 99 36.72 -17.00 -27.68
N GLN A 100 37.28 -16.66 -26.51
CA GLN A 100 37.83 -17.65 -25.60
C GLN A 100 36.73 -18.49 -24.93
N PRO A 101 36.88 -19.82 -24.85
CA PRO A 101 35.93 -20.67 -24.13
C PRO A 101 35.78 -20.26 -22.65
N ALA A 102 36.88 -19.86 -22.01
CA ALA A 102 36.92 -19.42 -20.63
C ALA A 102 36.09 -18.16 -20.34
N TYR A 103 35.76 -17.36 -21.36
CA TYR A 103 34.93 -16.16 -21.22
C TYR A 103 33.43 -16.49 -21.10
N ARG A 104 32.96 -17.56 -21.75
CA ARG A 104 31.53 -17.82 -21.95
C ARG A 104 30.79 -18.13 -20.67
N GLU A 105 31.32 -19.05 -19.85
CA GLU A 105 30.64 -19.48 -18.63
C GLU A 105 30.52 -18.35 -17.59
N PRO A 106 31.61 -17.60 -17.28
CA PRO A 106 31.51 -16.47 -16.35
C PRO A 106 30.60 -15.35 -16.87
N GLN A 107 30.60 -15.09 -18.19
CA GLN A 107 29.68 -14.12 -18.80
C GLN A 107 28.22 -14.54 -18.61
N ALA A 108 27.88 -15.80 -18.91
CA ALA A 108 26.54 -16.33 -18.75
C ALA A 108 26.08 -16.25 -17.29
N ARG A 109 26.93 -16.66 -16.34
CA ARG A 109 26.65 -16.59 -14.90
C ARG A 109 26.42 -15.14 -14.43
N ALA A 110 27.23 -14.20 -14.89
CA ALA A 110 27.05 -12.78 -14.56
C ALA A 110 25.73 -12.22 -15.12
N ALA A 111 25.34 -12.63 -16.33
CA ALA A 111 24.07 -12.23 -16.96
C ALA A 111 22.86 -12.84 -16.24
N GLU A 112 22.90 -14.14 -15.90
CA GLU A 112 21.82 -14.82 -15.17
C GLU A 112 21.59 -14.22 -13.79
N THR A 113 22.68 -13.95 -13.05
CA THR A 113 22.59 -13.31 -11.73
C THR A 113 22.10 -11.86 -11.80
N LEU A 114 22.43 -11.14 -12.87
CA LEU A 114 21.91 -9.81 -13.15
C LEU A 114 20.39 -9.85 -13.39
N GLN A 115 19.93 -10.75 -14.25
CA GLN A 115 18.51 -10.94 -14.53
C GLN A 115 17.72 -11.31 -13.26
N ALA A 116 18.25 -12.22 -12.45
CA ALA A 116 17.63 -12.59 -11.18
C ALA A 116 17.55 -11.41 -10.19
N ARG A 117 18.60 -10.58 -10.11
CA ARG A 117 18.61 -9.36 -9.30
C ARG A 117 17.53 -8.39 -9.76
N ASP A 118 17.42 -8.16 -11.06
CA ASP A 118 16.49 -7.18 -11.63
C ASP A 118 15.03 -7.64 -11.50
N GLN A 119 14.78 -8.95 -11.59
CA GLN A 119 13.46 -9.52 -11.28
C GLN A 119 13.05 -9.22 -9.82
N HIS A 120 13.94 -9.48 -8.86
CA HIS A 120 13.65 -9.20 -7.45
C HIS A 120 13.51 -7.71 -7.14
N LEU A 121 14.22 -6.85 -7.87
CA LEU A 121 14.03 -5.39 -7.76
C LEU A 121 12.62 -4.99 -8.23
N ALA A 122 12.15 -5.54 -9.35
CA ALA A 122 10.80 -5.30 -9.84
C ALA A 122 9.72 -5.79 -8.86
N ASP A 123 9.91 -6.98 -8.26
CA ASP A 123 9.00 -7.52 -7.26
C ASP A 123 8.94 -6.63 -6.00
N LEU A 124 10.11 -6.15 -5.54
CA LEU A 124 10.21 -5.23 -4.42
C LEU A 124 9.50 -3.90 -4.70
N GLN A 125 9.71 -3.31 -5.88
CA GLN A 125 9.03 -2.08 -6.29
C GLN A 125 7.51 -2.25 -6.31
N LYS A 126 7.02 -3.40 -6.81
CA LYS A 126 5.59 -3.72 -6.81
C LYS A 126 5.03 -3.82 -5.39
N ALA A 127 5.77 -4.44 -4.47
CA ALA A 127 5.36 -4.55 -3.08
C ALA A 127 5.31 -3.18 -2.37
N GLU A 128 6.30 -2.31 -2.62
CA GLU A 128 6.31 -0.95 -2.05
C GLU A 128 5.20 -0.07 -2.62
N LEU A 129 4.88 -0.17 -3.92
CA LEU A 129 3.73 0.53 -4.49
C LEU A 129 2.42 0.09 -3.84
N ALA A 130 2.21 -1.22 -3.67
CA ALA A 130 1.02 -1.75 -3.00
C ALA A 130 0.92 -1.27 -1.53
N ARG A 131 2.07 -1.07 -0.86
CA ARG A 131 2.14 -0.51 0.48
C ARG A 131 1.67 0.95 0.50
N LEU A 132 2.17 1.78 -0.43
CA LEU A 132 1.81 3.19 -0.54
C LEU A 132 0.31 3.38 -0.82
N ASP A 133 -0.26 2.56 -1.70
CA ASP A 133 -1.70 2.59 -1.99
C ASP A 133 -2.55 2.29 -0.74
N LYS A 134 -2.15 1.28 0.05
CA LYS A 134 -2.86 0.92 1.27
C LYS A 134 -2.70 1.95 2.39
N LEU A 135 -1.52 2.55 2.54
CA LEU A 135 -1.32 3.65 3.48
C LEU A 135 -2.19 4.86 3.12
N THR A 136 -2.28 5.19 1.84
CA THR A 136 -3.15 6.29 1.36
C THR A 136 -4.63 6.01 1.65
N ALA A 137 -5.08 4.76 1.45
CA ALA A 137 -6.43 4.36 1.80
C ALA A 137 -6.68 4.47 3.32
N TYR A 138 -5.72 4.01 4.14
CA TYR A 138 -5.81 4.10 5.60
C TYR A 138 -5.89 5.56 6.08
N GLU A 139 -5.04 6.45 5.56
CA GLU A 139 -5.08 7.88 5.86
C GLU A 139 -6.41 8.53 5.48
N SER A 140 -6.99 8.13 4.35
CA SER A 140 -8.31 8.60 3.91
C SER A 140 -9.41 8.14 4.86
N MET A 141 -9.39 6.87 5.30
CA MET A 141 -10.36 6.34 6.28
C MET A 141 -10.26 7.04 7.64
N LEU A 142 -9.04 7.36 8.09
CA LEU A 142 -8.82 8.13 9.32
C LEU A 142 -9.32 9.57 9.19
N ARG A 143 -9.09 10.22 8.03
CA ARG A 143 -9.61 11.56 7.77
C ARG A 143 -11.13 11.59 7.78
N ASP A 144 -11.77 10.63 7.13
CA ASP A 144 -13.23 10.51 7.14
C ASP A 144 -13.73 10.32 8.58
N TYR A 145 -13.16 9.37 9.32
CA TYR A 145 -13.54 9.12 10.70
C TYR A 145 -13.41 10.36 11.60
N THR A 146 -12.31 11.12 11.46
CA THR A 146 -12.07 12.35 12.24
C THR A 146 -12.97 13.51 11.82
N GLN A 147 -13.42 13.58 10.56
CA GLN A 147 -14.42 14.55 10.11
C GLN A 147 -15.84 14.20 10.60
N TYR A 148 -16.21 12.91 10.63
CA TYR A 148 -17.52 12.47 11.12
C TYR A 148 -17.65 12.50 12.66
N ALA A 149 -16.55 12.39 13.40
CA ALA A 149 -16.55 12.39 14.86
C ALA A 149 -17.17 13.66 15.52
N PRO A 150 -16.81 14.90 15.12
CA PRO A 150 -17.41 16.11 15.69
C PRO A 150 -18.86 16.34 15.25
N GLU A 151 -19.26 15.95 14.03
CA GLU A 151 -20.66 16.02 13.59
C GLU A 151 -21.57 15.08 14.41
N ARG A 152 -21.05 13.91 14.79
CA ARG A 152 -21.71 13.00 15.74
C ARG A 152 -21.80 13.58 17.15
N ALA A 153 -20.75 14.23 17.65
CA ALA A 153 -20.78 14.91 18.94
C ALA A 153 -21.80 16.06 18.97
N ALA A 154 -21.91 16.81 17.87
CA ALA A 154 -22.90 17.89 17.71
C ALA A 154 -24.34 17.38 17.60
N ALA A 155 -24.57 16.24 16.95
CA ALA A 155 -25.89 15.59 16.91
C ALA A 155 -26.40 15.18 18.31
N TRP A 156 -25.49 14.99 19.29
CA TRP A 156 -25.81 14.67 20.67
C TRP A 156 -25.84 15.90 21.61
N ALA A 157 -25.10 16.96 21.29
CA ALA A 157 -25.11 18.21 22.07
C ALA A 157 -26.45 18.99 21.95
N HIS A 158 -27.33 18.63 21.01
CA HIS A 158 -28.62 19.27 20.82
C HIS A 158 -29.79 18.48 21.44
N THR A 159 -29.74 18.26 22.75
CA THR A 159 -30.93 17.83 23.52
C THR A 159 -31.78 18.99 24.05
N ASP A 160 -31.25 20.23 24.13
CA ASP A 160 -31.96 21.32 24.82
C ASP A 160 -32.53 22.45 23.95
N ARG A 161 -32.37 22.43 22.62
CA ARG A 161 -33.02 23.45 21.76
C ARG A 161 -33.45 22.89 20.41
N ALA A 162 -34.53 22.12 20.42
CA ALA A 162 -35.40 22.01 19.25
C ALA A 162 -36.14 23.36 19.06
N ARG A 163 -35.49 24.31 18.37
CA ARG A 163 -36.21 25.37 17.64
C ARG A 163 -36.33 24.94 16.17
N PRO A 164 -37.49 25.14 15.53
CA PRO A 164 -37.71 24.73 14.16
C PRO A 164 -36.98 25.70 13.22
N GLY A 165 -35.70 25.45 12.96
CA GLY A 165 -34.93 26.10 11.89
C GLY A 165 -34.69 25.08 10.79
N GLY A 166 -35.42 25.20 9.68
CA GLY A 166 -35.33 24.26 8.55
C GLY A 166 -33.89 24.10 8.06
N GLY A 167 -33.38 22.86 8.09
CA GLY A 167 -31.98 22.64 7.73
C GLY A 167 -31.55 21.19 7.58
N LEU A 168 -32.43 20.28 7.17
CA LEU A 168 -32.03 18.92 6.73
C LEU A 168 -32.81 18.42 5.51
N ARG A 169 -33.98 19.00 5.21
CA ARG A 169 -34.75 18.68 4.01
C ARG A 169 -34.14 19.18 2.69
N LYS A 170 -33.12 20.04 2.71
CA LYS A 170 -32.53 20.64 1.49
C LYS A 170 -31.29 19.93 0.92
N ARG A 171 -30.77 18.86 1.54
CA ARG A 171 -29.52 18.21 1.09
C ARG A 171 -29.65 16.79 0.54
N ILE A 172 -30.82 16.14 0.65
CA ILE A 172 -31.06 14.87 -0.03
C ILE A 172 -31.82 15.17 -1.32
N GLY A 173 -31.06 15.47 -2.38
CA GLY A 173 -31.59 15.55 -3.72
C GLY A 173 -32.00 14.17 -4.21
N TYR A 174 -33.30 13.85 -4.12
CA TYR A 174 -33.90 12.89 -5.02
C TYR A 174 -34.08 13.60 -6.37
N ARG A 175 -33.31 13.19 -7.38
CA ARG A 175 -33.69 13.43 -8.78
C ARG A 175 -34.85 12.50 -9.11
N HIS A 176 -35.87 13.08 -9.74
CA HIS A 176 -37.08 12.43 -10.25
C HIS A 176 -36.78 11.24 -11.16
#